data_AF-A0AAV4J024-F1
#
_entry.id   AF-A0AAV4J024-F1
#
_cell.length_a   1.000
_cell.length_b   1.000
_cell.length_c   1.000
_cell.angle_alpha   90.00
_cell.angle_beta   90.00
_cell.angle_gamma   90.00
#
_symmetry.space_group_name_H-M   'P 1'
#
loop_
_entity.id
_entity.type
_entity.pdbx_description
1 polymer ?
#
loop_
_entity_poly.entity_id
_entity_poly.type
_entity_poly.pdbx_seq_one_letter_code
_entity_poly.pdbx_strand_id
1 'polypeptide(L)'
;MFQEYLAGSADLFSAIGILAFGCVAFKITMGLFRFISVHFLSRPLGLTANLQKAGSWAEEKYKVKTVVIEANFSQLDIYDNIRSTLEKLDIGVLVNNVGMSYDYPEYYAEVEDPNSLPNCFSPPLSAGDRTTDLPSSKRVSYR
;
A
#
# COMPACT_ATOMS: atom_id res chain seq x y z
N MET A 1 19.71 -24.42 58.08
CA MET A 1 18.52 -24.80 57.29
C MET A 1 17.83 -23.60 56.64
N PHE A 2 17.23 -22.64 57.37
CA PHE A 2 16.60 -21.46 56.74
C PHE A 2 17.58 -20.51 56.00
N GLN A 3 18.80 -20.33 56.51
CA GLN A 3 19.82 -19.48 55.89
C GLN A 3 20.35 -20.05 54.56
N GLU A 4 20.51 -21.37 54.43
CA GLU A 4 20.89 -22.02 53.15
C GLU A 4 19.78 -21.91 52.10
N TYR A 5 18.51 -21.98 52.52
CA TYR A 5 17.36 -21.83 51.62
C TYR A 5 17.25 -20.40 51.09
N LEU A 6 17.53 -19.40 51.94
CA LEU A 6 17.58 -17.99 51.54
C LEU A 6 18.73 -17.71 50.57
N ALA A 7 19.92 -18.27 50.82
CA ALA A 7 21.07 -18.13 49.93
C ALA A 7 20.80 -18.71 48.53
N GLY A 8 20.24 -19.93 48.45
CA GLY A 8 19.88 -20.54 47.17
C GLY A 8 18.78 -19.78 46.40
N SER A 9 17.86 -19.14 47.12
CA SER A 9 16.84 -18.29 46.49
C SER A 9 17.41 -16.99 45.92
N ALA A 10 18.44 -16.40 46.57
CA ALA A 10 19.09 -15.18 46.10
C ALA A 10 19.83 -15.39 44.77
N ASP A 11 20.51 -16.53 44.62
CA ASP A 11 21.18 -16.92 43.36
C ASP A 11 20.17 -17.12 42.22
N LEU A 12 19.00 -17.68 42.54
CA LEU A 12 17.92 -17.86 41.58
C LEU A 12 17.32 -16.53 41.10
N PHE A 13 17.03 -15.60 42.02
CA PHE A 13 16.53 -14.26 41.65
C PHE A 13 17.57 -13.47 40.86
N SER A 14 18.86 -13.61 41.18
CA SER A 14 19.96 -13.04 40.41
C SER A 14 19.99 -13.58 38.98
N ALA A 15 19.90 -14.90 38.80
CA ALA A 15 19.88 -15.54 37.48
C ALA A 15 18.67 -15.10 36.63
N ILE A 16 17.47 -15.06 37.21
CA ILE A 16 16.26 -14.59 36.54
C ILE A 16 16.37 -13.10 36.19
N GLY A 17 16.93 -12.29 37.09
CA GLY A 17 17.18 -10.87 36.87
C GLY A 17 18.13 -10.61 35.70
N ILE A 18 19.22 -11.37 35.60
CA ILE A 18 20.18 -11.29 34.49
C ILE A 18 19.52 -11.68 33.17
N LEU A 19 18.72 -12.76 33.17
CA LEU A 19 18.00 -13.21 31.97
C LEU A 19 17.00 -12.16 31.49
N ALA A 20 16.20 -11.62 32.41
CA ALA A 20 15.20 -10.59 32.10
C ALA A 20 15.87 -9.29 31.62
N PHE A 21 16.94 -8.85 32.28
CA PHE A 21 17.72 -7.68 31.86
C PHE A 21 18.33 -7.88 30.47
N GLY A 22 18.87 -9.07 30.18
CA GLY A 22 19.35 -9.44 28.86
C GLY A 22 18.25 -9.37 27.80
N CYS A 23 17.06 -9.91 28.07
CA CYS A 23 15.93 -9.83 27.15
C CYS A 23 15.48 -8.38 26.90
N VAL A 24 15.39 -7.55 27.94
CA VAL A 24 15.01 -6.12 27.80
C VAL A 24 16.06 -5.36 27.01
N ALA A 25 17.34 -5.53 27.36
CA ALA A 25 18.46 -4.91 26.65
C ALA A 25 18.50 -5.33 25.18
N PHE A 26 18.23 -6.60 24.88
CA PHE A 26 18.14 -7.11 23.51
C PHE A 26 16.98 -6.47 22.72
N LYS A 27 15.81 -6.29 23.33
CA LYS A 27 14.69 -5.60 22.65
C LYS A 27 15.00 -4.13 22.39
N ILE A 28 15.69 -3.46 23.31
CA ILE A 28 16.12 -2.06 23.14
C ILE A 28 17.15 -1.96 22.00
N THR A 29 18.16 -2.83 21.98
CA THR A 29 19.19 -2.81 20.91
C THR A 29 18.60 -3.19 19.56
N MET A 30 17.71 -4.20 19.48
CA MET A 30 16.98 -4.49 18.23
C MET A 30 16.10 -3.32 17.79
N GLY A 31 15.44 -2.62 18.72
CA GLY A 31 14.64 -1.44 18.44
C GLY A 31 15.48 -0.30 17.86
N LEU A 32 16.62 0.00 18.49
CA LEU A 32 17.57 1.01 18.03
C LEU A 32 18.17 0.65 16.66
N PHE A 33 18.57 -0.62 16.47
CA PHE A 33 19.09 -1.12 15.20
C PHE A 33 18.05 -1.00 14.07
N ARG A 34 16.79 -1.36 14.36
CA ARG A 34 15.69 -1.22 13.40
C ARG A 34 15.44 0.26 13.08
N PHE A 35 15.47 1.13 14.07
CA PHE A 35 15.29 2.57 13.88
C PHE A 35 16.38 3.16 12.98
N ILE A 36 17.65 2.88 13.28
CA ILE A 36 18.80 3.32 12.46
C ILE A 36 18.68 2.77 11.04
N SER A 37 18.33 1.49 10.90
CA SER A 37 18.17 0.86 9.58
C SER A 37 17.02 1.47 8.79
N VAL A 38 15.87 1.72 9.41
CA VAL A 38 14.74 2.34 8.71
C VAL A 38 15.03 3.81 8.40
N HIS A 39 15.71 4.55 9.26
CA HIS A 39 15.93 5.98 9.03
C HIS A 39 17.07 6.25 8.05
N PHE A 40 18.18 5.52 8.17
CA PHE A 40 19.40 5.77 7.41
C PHE A 40 19.54 4.83 6.20
N LEU A 41 19.14 3.56 6.36
CA LEU A 41 19.31 2.53 5.34
C LEU A 41 18.08 2.35 4.42
N SER A 42 16.92 2.96 4.72
CA SER A 42 15.73 2.89 3.85
C SER A 42 15.97 3.42 2.44
N ARG A 43 16.70 4.54 2.32
CA ARG A 43 17.04 5.18 1.05
C ARG A 43 18.04 4.36 0.22
N PRO A 44 19.21 3.95 0.74
CA PRO A 44 20.19 3.19 -0.05
C PRO A 44 19.77 1.75 -0.34
N LEU A 45 19.00 1.07 0.52
CA LEU A 45 18.46 -0.25 0.19
C LEU A 45 17.22 -0.21 -0.71
N GLY A 46 16.70 0.97 -1.04
CA GLY A 46 15.55 1.10 -1.92
C GLY A 46 14.27 0.46 -1.36
N LEU A 47 14.12 0.40 -0.04
CA LEU A 47 12.89 -0.11 0.61
C LEU A 47 11.70 0.85 0.44
N THR A 48 11.92 2.04 -0.13
CA THR A 48 10.85 2.96 -0.52
C THR A 48 10.21 2.50 -1.82
N ALA A 49 8.87 2.40 -1.84
CA ALA A 49 8.13 2.12 -3.07
C ALA A 49 8.41 3.22 -4.10
N ASN A 50 9.03 2.86 -5.21
CA ASN A 50 9.27 3.77 -6.33
C ASN A 50 8.36 3.36 -7.49
N LEU A 51 7.27 4.11 -7.67
CA LEU A 51 6.27 3.82 -8.69
C LEU A 51 6.85 3.87 -10.12
N GLN A 52 7.88 4.69 -10.36
CA GLN A 52 8.52 4.76 -11.68
C GLN A 52 9.19 3.44 -12.09
N LYS A 53 9.57 2.60 -11.12
CA LYS A 53 10.17 1.28 -11.38
C LYS A 53 9.13 0.15 -11.45
N ALA A 54 7.86 0.41 -11.18
CA ALA A 54 6.83 -0.63 -11.15
C ALA A 54 6.65 -1.35 -12.49
N GLY A 55 7.01 -0.72 -13.62
CA GLY A 55 6.94 -1.29 -14.96
C GLY A 55 8.24 -1.93 -15.48
N SER A 56 9.39 -1.71 -14.85
CA SER A 56 10.69 -2.05 -15.44
C SER A 56 10.87 -3.55 -15.68
N TRP A 57 10.29 -4.39 -14.83
CA TRP A 57 10.31 -5.85 -14.98
C TRP A 57 9.62 -6.32 -16.26
N ALA A 58 8.58 -5.62 -16.71
CA ALA A 58 7.85 -5.97 -17.92
C ALA A 58 8.66 -5.58 -19.17
N GLU A 59 9.35 -4.44 -19.13
CA GLU A 59 10.26 -4.00 -20.20
C GLU A 59 11.41 -4.99 -20.39
N GLU A 60 12.03 -5.44 -19.30
CA GLU A 60 13.15 -6.40 -19.33
C GLU A 60 12.70 -7.76 -19.89
N LYS A 61 11.55 -8.27 -19.44
CA LYS A 61 11.10 -9.62 -19.79
C LYS A 61 10.44 -9.71 -21.17
N TYR A 62 9.67 -8.70 -21.56
CA TYR A 62 8.81 -8.77 -22.76
C TYR A 62 9.21 -7.76 -23.84
N LYS A 63 10.23 -6.93 -23.62
CA LYS A 63 10.69 -5.88 -24.56
C LYS A 63 9.56 -4.92 -24.97
N VAL A 64 8.64 -4.68 -24.04
CA VAL A 64 7.55 -3.70 -24.21
C VAL A 64 7.99 -2.35 -23.66
N LYS A 65 7.31 -1.27 -24.05
CA LYS A 65 7.46 0.04 -23.44
C LYS A 65 6.41 0.25 -22.37
N THR A 66 6.80 0.70 -21.19
CA THR A 66 5.88 1.05 -20.10
C THR A 66 5.79 2.56 -19.94
N VAL A 67 4.59 3.02 -19.58
CA VAL A 67 4.34 4.40 -19.18
C VAL A 67 3.67 4.34 -17.82
N VAL A 68 4.29 4.95 -16.81
CA VAL A 68 3.76 5.03 -15.46
C VAL A 68 3.18 6.42 -15.25
N ILE A 69 1.93 6.48 -14.82
CA ILE A 69 1.22 7.71 -14.46
C ILE A 69 0.90 7.61 -12.98
N GLU A 70 1.36 8.59 -12.19
CA GLU A 70 0.96 8.71 -10.79
C GLU A 70 -0.45 9.31 -10.71
N ALA A 71 -1.33 8.66 -9.96
CA ALA A 71 -2.71 9.10 -9.79
C ALA A 71 -3.17 8.84 -8.35
N ASN A 72 -3.71 9.88 -7.71
CA ASN A 72 -4.33 9.78 -6.40
C ASN A 72 -5.86 9.70 -6.54
N PHE A 73 -6.42 8.49 -6.41
CA PHE A 73 -7.85 8.24 -6.61
C PHE A 73 -8.77 8.86 -5.56
N SER A 74 -8.22 9.44 -4.49
CA SER A 74 -8.97 10.27 -3.54
C SER A 74 -9.29 11.67 -4.05
N GLN A 75 -8.75 12.08 -5.21
CA GLN A 75 -8.96 13.39 -5.81
C GLN A 75 -9.71 13.27 -7.15
N LEU A 76 -10.54 14.28 -7.49
CA LEU A 76 -11.38 14.27 -8.69
C LEU A 76 -10.68 14.83 -9.95
N ASP A 77 -9.59 15.57 -9.79
CA ASP A 77 -8.83 16.23 -10.85
C ASP A 77 -7.83 15.30 -11.58
N ILE A 78 -7.68 14.06 -11.12
CA ILE A 78 -6.74 13.09 -11.71
C ILE A 78 -7.09 12.66 -13.14
N TYR A 79 -8.37 12.73 -13.54
CA TYR A 79 -8.82 12.17 -14.81
C TYR A 79 -8.35 12.97 -16.01
N ASP A 80 -8.10 14.27 -15.85
CA ASP A 80 -7.58 15.11 -16.92
C ASP A 80 -6.15 14.72 -17.29
N ASN A 81 -5.31 14.45 -16.27
CA ASN A 81 -3.94 13.98 -16.47
C ASN A 81 -3.91 12.59 -17.13
N ILE A 82 -4.74 11.65 -16.63
CA ILE A 82 -4.87 10.31 -17.21
C ILE A 82 -5.32 10.43 -18.68
N ARG A 83 -6.38 11.19 -18.97
CA ARG A 83 -6.91 11.39 -20.32
C ARG A 83 -5.85 11.92 -21.29
N SER A 84 -5.16 13.00 -20.92
CA SER A 84 -4.15 13.63 -21.78
C SER A 84 -2.99 12.70 -22.13
N THR A 85 -2.68 11.73 -21.25
CA THR A 85 -1.64 10.74 -21.49
C THR A 85 -2.15 9.59 -22.36
N LEU A 86 -3.36 9.11 -22.11
CA LEU A 86 -3.99 8.04 -22.88
C LEU A 86 -4.31 8.46 -24.33
N GLU A 87 -4.62 9.73 -24.58
CA GLU A 87 -4.86 10.24 -25.94
C GLU A 87 -3.65 10.10 -26.87
N LYS A 88 -2.44 10.08 -26.31
CA LYS A 88 -1.18 9.92 -27.04
C LYS A 88 -0.82 8.45 -27.31
N LEU A 89 -1.62 7.52 -26.79
CA LEU A 89 -1.38 6.08 -26.86
C LEU A 89 -2.46 5.38 -27.68
N ASP A 90 -2.03 4.42 -28.49
CA ASP A 90 -2.94 3.50 -29.15
C ASP A 90 -3.27 2.34 -28.19
N ILE A 91 -4.47 2.35 -27.63
CA ILE A 91 -4.89 1.49 -26.53
C ILE A 91 -5.89 0.48 -27.07
N GLY A 92 -5.52 -0.80 -27.07
CA GLY A 92 -6.42 -1.90 -27.42
C GLY A 92 -7.22 -2.46 -26.24
N VAL A 93 -6.65 -2.41 -25.02
CA VAL A 93 -7.27 -2.93 -23.79
C VAL A 93 -7.01 -1.96 -22.64
N LEU A 94 -8.07 -1.59 -21.93
CA LEU A 94 -8.00 -0.79 -20.71
C LEU A 94 -8.63 -1.57 -19.56
N VAL A 95 -7.87 -1.79 -18.49
CA VAL A 95 -8.34 -2.49 -17.29
C VAL A 95 -8.37 -1.50 -16.13
N ASN A 96 -9.55 -1.26 -15.56
CA ASN A 96 -9.68 -0.51 -14.32
C ASN A 96 -9.57 -1.47 -13.13
N ASN A 97 -8.42 -1.45 -12.43
CA ASN A 97 -8.17 -2.31 -11.28
C ASN A 97 -8.02 -1.53 -9.97
N VAL A 98 -8.63 -0.35 -9.88
CA VAL A 98 -8.60 0.46 -8.66
C VAL A 98 -9.96 0.41 -7.98
N GLY A 99 -9.95 0.00 -6.71
CA GLY A 99 -11.09 0.10 -5.80
C GLY A 99 -10.64 0.79 -4.51
N MET A 100 -11.48 1.68 -3.99
CA MET A 100 -11.29 2.29 -2.67
C MET A 100 -12.22 1.61 -1.68
N SER A 101 -11.76 1.37 -0.46
CA SER A 101 -12.55 0.76 0.62
C SER A 101 -13.16 1.82 1.53
N TYR A 102 -14.32 1.52 2.10
CA TYR A 102 -14.95 2.30 3.18
C TYR A 102 -14.08 2.30 4.45
N ASP A 103 -14.22 3.33 5.28
CA ASP A 103 -13.60 3.38 6.61
C ASP A 103 -14.12 2.27 7.54
N TYR A 104 -15.36 1.84 7.34
CA TYR A 104 -15.97 0.68 7.99
C TYR A 104 -16.74 -0.19 6.98
N PRO A 105 -16.70 -1.53 7.09
CA PRO A 105 -17.48 -2.40 6.23
C PRO A 105 -18.97 -2.21 6.52
N GLU A 106 -19.71 -1.67 5.56
CA GLU A 106 -21.17 -1.57 5.57
C GLU A 106 -21.75 -2.48 4.49
N TYR A 107 -22.95 -3.03 4.74
CA TYR A 107 -23.67 -3.76 3.69
C TYR A 107 -24.08 -2.78 2.61
N TYR A 108 -23.76 -3.10 1.36
CA TYR A 108 -24.08 -2.25 0.21
C TYR A 108 -25.56 -1.84 0.12
N ALA A 109 -26.47 -2.71 0.60
CA ALA A 109 -27.90 -2.46 0.63
C ALA A 109 -28.37 -1.47 1.72
N GLU A 110 -27.50 -1.15 2.67
CA GLU A 110 -27.81 -0.31 3.84
C GLU A 110 -27.23 1.12 3.70
N VAL A 111 -26.55 1.41 2.58
CA VAL A 111 -26.03 2.74 2.27
C VAL A 111 -27.19 3.63 1.77
N GLU A 112 -27.58 4.62 2.58
CA GLU A 112 -28.73 5.51 2.31
C GLU A 112 -28.53 6.41 1.08
N ASP A 113 -27.31 6.86 0.79
CA ASP A 113 -26.97 7.59 -0.43
C ASP A 113 -25.58 7.18 -0.96
N PRO A 114 -25.48 6.56 -2.15
CA PRO A 114 -24.20 6.22 -2.76
C PRO A 114 -23.28 7.44 -3.00
N ASN A 115 -23.84 8.65 -3.14
CA ASN A 115 -23.09 9.88 -3.37
C ASN A 115 -22.69 10.62 -2.08
N SER A 116 -23.25 10.25 -0.92
CA SER A 116 -22.88 10.84 0.38
C SER A 116 -21.57 10.30 0.93
N LEU A 117 -21.00 9.29 0.28
CA LEU A 117 -19.75 8.65 0.68
C LEU A 117 -18.59 9.26 -0.12
N PRO A 118 -17.81 10.19 0.47
CA PRO A 118 -16.83 11.00 -0.25
C PRO A 118 -15.69 10.18 -0.88
N ASN A 119 -15.52 8.91 -0.49
CA ASN A 119 -14.32 8.12 -0.76
C ASN A 119 -14.59 6.73 -1.39
N CYS A 120 -15.83 6.35 -1.69
CA CYS A 120 -16.11 4.94 -2.03
C CYS A 120 -16.72 4.66 -3.40
N PHE A 121 -17.02 5.69 -4.19
CA PHE A 121 -17.21 5.44 -5.60
C PHE A 121 -15.84 5.30 -6.26
N SER A 122 -15.57 4.10 -6.78
CA SER A 122 -14.86 3.94 -8.04
C SER A 122 -15.16 5.16 -8.93
N PRO A 123 -14.19 5.72 -9.70
CA PRO A 123 -14.44 6.76 -10.71
C PRO A 123 -15.89 6.67 -11.17
N PRO A 124 -16.73 7.68 -10.85
CA PRO A 124 -18.18 7.53 -10.77
C PRO A 124 -18.64 6.66 -11.93
N LEU A 125 -19.55 5.70 -11.74
CA LEU A 125 -20.13 4.87 -12.82
C LEU A 125 -20.57 5.69 -14.06
N SER A 126 -20.62 7.03 -13.96
CA SER A 126 -20.42 8.00 -15.07
C SER A 126 -19.17 7.83 -15.96
N ALA A 127 -18.18 7.00 -15.62
CA ALA A 127 -17.04 6.67 -16.48
C ALA A 127 -17.47 5.63 -17.51
N GLY A 128 -18.41 4.75 -17.15
CA GLY A 128 -19.22 3.98 -18.10
C GLY A 128 -20.07 4.90 -18.96
N ASP A 129 -20.69 5.92 -18.36
CA ASP A 129 -21.50 6.90 -19.09
C ASP A 129 -20.68 7.90 -19.94
N ARG A 130 -19.40 8.13 -19.62
CA ARG A 130 -18.44 8.91 -20.45
C ARG A 130 -17.66 8.06 -21.44
N THR A 131 -17.84 6.74 -21.46
CA THR A 131 -17.33 5.91 -22.58
C THR A 131 -18.11 6.13 -23.87
N THR A 132 -19.25 6.84 -23.82
CA THR A 132 -19.94 7.34 -25.02
C THR A 132 -19.18 8.46 -25.72
N ASP A 133 -18.26 9.14 -25.01
CA ASP A 133 -17.51 10.28 -25.53
C ASP A 133 -16.13 9.88 -26.10
N LEU A 134 -15.77 8.59 -26.02
CA LEU A 134 -14.62 8.03 -26.71
C LEU A 134 -15.02 7.67 -28.16
N PRO A 135 -14.16 7.93 -29.16
CA PRO A 135 -14.43 7.55 -30.54
C PRO A 135 -14.79 6.06 -30.62
N SER A 136 -15.81 5.72 -31.41
CA SER A 136 -16.44 4.38 -31.47
C SER A 136 -15.48 3.19 -31.56
N SER A 137 -14.26 3.38 -32.04
CA SER A 137 -13.23 2.34 -32.14
C SER A 137 -12.66 1.88 -30.79
N LYS A 138 -12.89 2.61 -29.69
CA LYS A 138 -12.30 2.34 -28.37
C LYS A 138 -13.31 1.90 -27.30
N ARG A 139 -14.57 1.63 -27.67
CA ARG A 139 -15.58 1.10 -26.74
C ARG A 139 -15.44 -0.41 -26.57
N VAL A 140 -15.17 -0.86 -25.35
CA VAL A 140 -15.23 -2.28 -24.97
C VAL A 140 -16.62 -2.57 -24.40
N SER A 141 -17.39 -3.37 -25.14
CA SER A 141 -18.69 -3.88 -24.73
C SER A 141 -18.50 -5.08 -23.80
N TYR A 142 -18.85 -4.94 -22.52
CA TYR A 142 -18.97 -6.09 -21.63
C TYR A 142 -20.31 -6.78 -21.92
N ARG A 143 -20.27 -8.06 -22.29
CA ARG A 143 -21.46 -8.93 -22.29
C ARG A 143 -21.72 -9.45 -20.89
#